data_AF-A0A7I7UAC0-F1
#
_entry.id   AF-A0A7I7UAC0-F1
#
_cell.length_a   1.000
_cell.length_b   1.000
_cell.length_c   1.000
_cell.angle_alpha   90.00
_cell.angle_beta   90.00
_cell.angle_gamma   90.00
#
_symmetry.space_group_name_H-M   'P 1'
#
loop_
_entity.id
_entity.type
_entity.pdbx_description
1 polymer ?
#
loop_
_entity_poly.entity_id
_entity_poly.type
_entity_poly.pdbx_seq_one_letter_code
_entity_poly.pdbx_strand_id
1 'polypeptide(L)' 'MSTLWVYVRIQLMTFGFGIVGPIFLFVYFAAQPDPTLRWMYWWGLLVTFADILIALLITDGIVAKQTRTER' A
#
# COMPACT_ATOMS: atom_id res chain seq x y z
N MET A 1 -17.79 -14.88 10.40
CA MET A 1 -16.31 -14.75 10.44
C MET A 1 -15.95 -13.92 11.65
N SER A 2 -15.05 -14.40 12.51
CA SER A 2 -14.60 -13.64 13.69
C SER A 2 -13.98 -12.32 13.24
N THR A 3 -14.47 -11.19 13.73
CA THR A 3 -13.96 -9.84 13.41
C THR A 3 -12.43 -9.74 13.64
N LEU A 4 -11.90 -10.47 14.63
CA LEU A 4 -10.47 -10.56 14.91
C LEU A 4 -9.67 -11.12 13.72
N TRP A 5 -10.23 -12.10 13.00
CA TRP A 5 -9.55 -12.74 11.88
C TRP A 5 -9.49 -11.83 10.64
N VAL A 6 -10.54 -11.03 10.43
CA VAL A 6 -10.54 -9.99 9.38
C VAL A 6 -9.50 -8.92 9.68
N TYR A 7 -9.43 -8.46 10.93
CA TYR A 7 -8.45 -7.49 11.37
C TYR A 7 -7.02 -7.98 11.15
N VAL A 8 -6.68 -9.19 11.60
CA VAL A 8 -5.36 -9.79 11.41
C VAL A 8 -4.99 -9.88 9.93
N ARG A 9 -5.94 -10.27 9.07
CA ARG A 9 -5.70 -10.37 7.63
C ARG A 9 -5.42 -9.01 6.98
N ILE A 10 -6.18 -7.97 7.35
CA ILE A 10 -5.93 -6.61 6.87
C ILE A 10 -4.57 -6.12 7.37
N GLN A 11 -4.25 -6.37 8.65
CA GLN A 11 -2.97 -5.97 9.22
C GLN A 11 -1.78 -6.58 8.47
N LEU A 12 -1.86 -7.88 8.13
CA LEU A 12 -0.84 -8.55 7.33
C LEU A 12 -0.72 -7.97 5.92
N MET A 13 -1.84 -7.59 5.29
CA MET A 13 -1.84 -6.90 4.00
C MET A 13 -1.17 -5.52 4.10
N THR A 14 -1.50 -4.74 5.13
CA THR A 14 -0.94 -3.40 5.35
C THR A 14 0.56 -3.47 5.65
N PHE A 15 1.01 -4.42 6.47
CA PHE A 15 2.44 -4.58 6.75
C PHE A 15 3.21 -5.18 5.56
N GLY A 16 2.58 -6.04 4.76
CA GLY A 16 3.22 -6.68 3.61
C GLY A 16 3.32 -5.79 2.36
N PHE A 17 2.32 -4.95 2.08
CA PHE A 17 2.25 -4.16 0.85
C PHE A 17 2.04 -2.66 1.11
N GLY A 18 1.16 -2.30 2.05
CA GLY A 18 0.77 -0.91 2.26
C GLY A 18 1.88 0.01 2.81
N ILE A 19 2.69 -0.49 3.74
CA ILE A 19 3.73 0.32 4.40
C ILE A 19 5.15 0.12 3.84
N VAL A 20 5.35 -0.90 3.01
CA VAL A 20 6.69 -1.25 2.49
C VAL A 20 7.28 -0.12 1.64
N GLY A 21 6.49 0.43 0.70
CA GLY A 21 6.93 1.55 -0.13
C GLY A 21 7.33 2.79 0.68
N PRO A 22 6.47 3.29 1.58
CA PRO A 22 6.80 4.39 2.49
C PRO A 22 8.07 4.15 3.34
N ILE A 23 8.25 2.94 3.90
CA ILE A 23 9.45 2.62 4.70
C ILE A 23 10.71 2.69 3.84
N PHE A 24 10.68 2.15 2.62
CA PHE A 24 11.84 2.19 1.71
C PHE A 24 12.27 3.61 1.40
N LEU A 25 11.30 4.49 1.10
CA LEU A 25 11.56 5.89 0.86
C LEU A 25 12.09 6.59 2.11
N PHE A 26 11.50 6.31 3.27
CA PHE A 26 11.95 6.89 4.54
C PHE A 26 13.41 6.53 4.84
N VAL A 27 13.79 5.26 4.70
CA VAL A 27 15.18 4.81 4.91
C VAL A 27 16.13 5.45 3.90
N TYR A 28 15.75 5.52 2.62
CA TYR A 28 16.55 6.16 1.59
C TYR A 28 16.89 7.62 1.93
N PHE A 29 15.91 8.40 2.37
CA PHE A 29 16.12 9.80 2.74
C PHE A 29 16.84 9.98 4.09
N ALA A 30 16.62 9.08 5.05
CA ALA A 30 17.24 9.16 6.37
C ALA A 30 18.75 8.84 6.36
N ALA A 31 19.21 7.98 5.44
CA ALA A 31 20.58 7.49 5.39
C ALA A 31 21.48 8.20 4.35
N GLN A 32 21.11 9.41 3.92
CA GLN A 32 21.92 10.19 2.96
C GLN A 32 23.27 10.63 3.57
N PRO A 33 24.39 10.60 2.81
CA PRO A 33 24.49 10.42 1.36
C PRO A 33 25.05 9.05 0.93
N ASP A 34 24.40 7.93 1.31
CA ASP A 34 24.82 6.59 0.88
C ASP A 34 24.33 6.25 -0.56
N PRO A 35 25.22 6.12 -1.56
CA PRO A 35 24.85 5.78 -2.93
C PRO A 35 24.31 4.35 -3.09
N THR A 36 24.61 3.46 -2.14
CA THR A 36 24.16 2.06 -2.19
C THR A 36 22.66 1.92 -1.99
N LEU A 37 21.98 2.95 -1.44
CA LEU A 37 20.55 2.94 -1.16
C LEU A 37 19.69 3.42 -2.33
N ARG A 38 20.30 3.82 -3.46
CA ARG A 38 19.59 4.40 -4.62
C ARG A 38 18.52 3.48 -5.22
N TRP A 39 18.66 2.16 -5.06
CA TRP A 39 17.64 1.19 -5.48
C TRP A 39 16.37 1.27 -4.62
N MET A 40 16.48 1.62 -3.34
CA MET A 40 15.33 1.76 -2.42
C MET A 40 14.44 2.94 -2.82
N TYR A 41 15.01 4.00 -3.39
CA TYR A 41 14.25 5.11 -3.93
C TYR A 41 13.31 4.67 -5.07
N TRP A 42 13.88 3.99 -6.08
CA TRP A 42 13.12 3.55 -7.25
C TRP A 42 12.09 2.47 -6.91
N TRP A 43 12.48 1.48 -6.09
CA TRP A 43 11.55 0.45 -5.64
C TRP A 43 10.48 0.99 -4.69
N GLY A 44 10.85 1.88 -3.77
CA GLY A 44 9.91 2.53 -2.86
C GLY A 44 8.83 3.30 -3.63
N LEU A 45 9.23 4.10 -4.63
CA LEU A 45 8.30 4.81 -5.50
C LEU A 45 7.38 3.86 -6.28
N LEU A 46 7.93 2.82 -6.90
CA LEU A 46 7.16 1.86 -7.69
C LEU A 46 6.12 1.14 -6.84
N VAL A 47 6.53 0.63 -5.66
CA VAL A 47 5.64 -0.08 -4.73
C VAL A 47 4.55 0.86 -4.22
N THR A 48 4.89 2.07 -3.77
CA THR A 48 3.90 3.05 -3.31
C THR A 48 2.90 3.40 -4.41
N PHE A 49 3.37 3.62 -5.64
CA PHE A 49 2.50 3.92 -6.77
C PHE A 49 1.53 2.77 -7.07
N ALA A 50 2.02 1.53 -7.11
CA ALA A 50 1.19 0.35 -7.31
C ALA A 50 0.15 0.18 -6.18
N ASP A 51 0.55 0.40 -4.93
CA ASP A 51 -0.35 0.27 -3.77
C ASP A 51 -1.51 1.28 -3.84
N ILE A 52 -1.21 2.55 -4.19
CA ILE A 52 -2.23 3.59 -4.40
C ILE A 52 -3.17 3.22 -5.56
N LEU A 53 -2.65 2.72 -6.67
CA LEU A 53 -3.48 2.31 -7.81
C LEU A 53 -4.42 1.14 -7.46
N ILE A 54 -3.91 0.15 -6.72
CA ILE A 54 -4.72 -0.98 -6.24
C ILE A 54 -5.81 -0.48 -5.29
N ALA A 55 -5.47 0.43 -4.37
CA ALA A 55 -6.46 1.03 -3.47
C ALA A 55 -7.57 1.74 -4.24
N LEU A 56 -7.21 2.57 -5.23
CA LEU A 56 -8.17 3.26 -6.08
C LEU A 56 -9.07 2.28 -6.86
N LEU A 57 -8.49 1.22 -7.44
CA LEU A 57 -9.25 0.20 -8.18
C LEU A 57 -10.27 -0.53 -7.28
N ILE A 58 -9.87 -0.89 -6.06
CA ILE A 58 -10.75 -1.54 -5.09
C ILE A 58 -11.86 -0.58 -4.66
N THR A 59 -11.52 0.67 -4.34
CA THR A 59 -12.49 1.70 -3.95
C THR A 59 -13.52 1.94 -5.04
N ASP A 60 -13.09 2.11 -6.29
CA ASP A 60 -13.99 2.31 -7.42
C ASP A 60 -14.96 1.12 -7.59
N GLY A 61 -14.46 -0.12 -7.50
CA GLY A 61 -15.29 -1.32 -7.56
C GLY A 61 -16.33 -1.39 -6.43
N ILE A 62 -15.99 -0.95 -5.21
CA ILE A 62 -16.92 -0.91 -4.07
C ILE A 62 -18.00 0.15 -4.30
N VAL A 63 -17.62 1.36 -4.72
CA VAL A 63 -18.53 2.48 -4.99
C VAL A 63 -19.50 2.14 -6.14
N ALA A 64 -19.00 1.55 -7.22
CA ALA A 64 -19.82 1.11 -8.34
C ALA A 64 -20.85 0.04 -7.95
N LYS A 65 -20.50 -0.86 -7.01
CA LYS A 65 -21.44 -1.86 -6.49
C LYS A 65 -22.53 -1.23 -5.61
N GLN A 66 -22.17 -0.27 -4.78
CA GLN A 66 -23.11 0.42 -3.88
C GLN A 66 -24.19 1.17 -4.69
N THR A 67 -23.77 1.95 -5.69
CA THR A 67 -24.69 2.71 -6.56
C THR A 67 -25.66 1.82 -7.37
N ARG A 68 -25.32 0.54 -7.61
CA ARG A 68 -26.22 -0.42 -8.25
C ARG A 68 -27.27 -0.99 -7.29
N THR A 69 -26.95 -1.08 -6.00
CA THR A 69 -27.84 -1.65 -4.98
C THR A 69 -28.93 -0.65 -4.56
N GLU A 70 -28.65 0.66 -4.72
CA GLU A 70 -29.57 1.76 -4.41
C GLU A 70 -30.54 2.10 -5.57
N ARG A 71 -30.44 1.42 -6.73
CA ARG A 71 -31.34 1.60 -7.88
C ARG A 71 -32.41 0.53 -7.99
#